data_AF-A0A813L7Z5-F1
#
_entry.id   AF-A0A813L7Z5-F1
#
_cell.length_a   1.000
_cell.length_b   1.000
_cell.length_c   1.000
_cell.angle_alpha   90.00
_cell.angle_beta   90.00
_cell.angle_gamma   90.00
#
_symmetry.space_group_name_H-M   'P 1'
#
loop_
_entity.id
_entity.type
_entity.pdbx_description
1 polymer ?
#
loop_
_entity_poly.entity_id
_entity_poly.type
_entity_poly.pdbx_seq_one_letter_code
_entity_poly.pdbx_strand_id
1 'polypeptide(L)'
;PQPHGLKMSVAGVAHNDVPAAANWACAAASAAASAAACSSGSLQDAEFSAQMRRIEAALQGAPKHIRIRGTAWAQRLGLLASVRQSEFRRDRNLHAELLLQCIEDGRWEEPMDKHPPEGPLPCLPAHVACRLRRQKTERTDLVRHVGLAWTSSAGS
;
A
#
# COMPACT_ATOMS: atom_id res chain seq x y z
N PRO A 1 53.39 44.22 17.08
CA PRO A 1 52.71 44.40 18.39
C PRO A 1 51.69 43.27 18.61
N GLN A 2 51.99 42.36 19.55
CA GLN A 2 50.99 41.58 20.32
C GLN A 2 50.64 42.37 21.61
N PRO A 3 49.85 41.86 22.58
CA PRO A 3 48.88 40.74 22.60
C PRO A 3 47.43 41.31 22.67
N HIS A 4 46.32 40.65 23.07
CA HIS A 4 45.97 39.37 23.73
C HIS A 4 44.75 38.74 22.98
N GLY A 5 44.23 37.53 23.23
CA GLY A 5 44.56 36.48 24.20
C GLY A 5 43.34 36.10 25.07
N LEU A 6 42.56 35.09 24.67
CA LEU A 6 41.67 34.34 25.57
C LEU A 6 41.55 32.87 25.12
N LYS A 7 42.11 31.96 25.91
CA LYS A 7 41.82 30.52 25.87
C LYS A 7 40.54 30.26 26.65
N MET A 8 39.79 29.21 26.34
CA MET A 8 39.35 28.21 27.33
C MET A 8 39.14 26.85 26.66
N SER A 9 39.64 25.80 27.33
CA SER A 9 39.50 24.39 26.94
C SER A 9 38.44 23.72 27.81
N VAL A 10 37.82 22.65 27.30
CA VAL A 10 37.26 21.48 28.02
C VAL A 10 36.92 20.48 26.90
N ALA A 11 37.58 19.32 26.79
CA ALA A 11 37.41 18.09 27.58
C ALA A 11 35.97 17.53 27.50
N GLY A 12 35.72 16.25 27.20
CA GLY A 12 36.64 15.16 26.86
C GLY A 12 35.87 13.97 26.25
N VAL A 13 36.60 12.98 25.76
CA VAL A 13 36.03 11.73 25.22
C VAL A 13 35.64 10.80 26.36
N ALA A 14 34.44 10.23 26.30
CA ALA A 14 34.05 9.06 27.10
C ALA A 14 33.36 8.02 26.20
N HIS A 15 34.03 6.89 25.99
CA HIS A 15 33.40 5.66 25.50
C HIS A 15 32.38 5.20 26.56
N ASN A 16 31.18 4.82 26.15
CA ASN A 16 30.22 4.14 27.03
C ASN A 16 30.17 2.65 26.65
N ASP A 17 30.91 1.84 27.40
CA ASP A 17 30.74 0.40 27.47
C ASP A 17 30.22 0.05 28.87
N VAL A 18 28.96 -0.35 28.96
CA VAL A 18 28.30 -0.83 30.20
C VAL A 18 27.38 -1.99 29.80
N PRO A 19 27.38 -3.12 30.54
CA PRO A 19 27.19 -4.43 29.92
C PRO A 19 25.74 -4.90 29.80
N ALA A 20 25.57 -5.95 29.00
CA ALA A 20 24.36 -6.74 28.93
C ALA A 20 24.06 -7.46 30.26
N ALA A 21 22.87 -7.21 30.84
CA ALA A 21 21.94 -8.26 31.28
C ALA A 21 20.63 -7.66 31.83
N ALA A 22 19.53 -8.40 31.63
CA ALA A 22 18.30 -8.37 32.43
C ALA A 22 17.55 -7.03 32.57
N ASN A 23 16.72 -6.69 31.58
CA ASN A 23 15.29 -6.46 31.87
C ASN A 23 14.39 -6.74 30.64
N TRP A 24 14.07 -8.00 30.39
CA TRP A 24 13.26 -8.42 29.22
C TRP A 24 11.75 -8.20 29.38
N ALA A 25 11.28 -7.56 30.46
CA ALA A 25 9.87 -7.48 30.83
C ALA A 25 9.16 -6.15 30.43
N CYS A 26 9.53 -5.53 29.30
CA CYS A 26 8.72 -4.45 28.70
C CYS A 26 8.82 -4.30 27.16
N ALA A 27 9.46 -5.22 26.45
CA ALA A 27 9.59 -5.13 24.98
C ALA A 27 8.37 -5.67 24.21
N ALA A 28 7.62 -6.62 24.79
CA ALA A 28 6.56 -7.36 24.08
C ALA A 28 5.38 -6.47 23.62
N ALA A 29 4.98 -5.48 24.43
CA ALA A 29 3.87 -4.59 24.09
C ALA A 29 4.20 -3.62 22.94
N SER A 30 5.44 -3.11 22.89
CA SER A 30 5.88 -2.17 21.85
C SER A 30 6.27 -2.87 20.53
N ALA A 31 6.76 -4.11 20.63
CA ALA A 31 6.99 -4.98 19.47
C ALA A 31 5.66 -5.37 18.78
N ALA A 32 4.59 -5.64 19.52
CA ALA A 32 3.28 -5.99 18.94
C ALA A 32 2.69 -4.85 18.09
N ALA A 33 2.76 -3.60 18.55
CA ALA A 33 2.29 -2.44 17.77
C ALA A 33 3.11 -2.22 16.49
N SER A 34 4.44 -2.36 16.58
CA SER A 34 5.33 -2.23 15.43
C SER A 34 5.16 -3.38 14.43
N ALA A 35 4.98 -4.62 14.92
CA ALA A 35 4.72 -5.78 14.09
C ALA A 35 3.36 -5.68 13.37
N ALA A 36 2.31 -5.20 14.04
CA ALA A 36 0.99 -4.97 13.43
C ALA A 36 1.02 -3.91 12.33
N ALA A 37 1.79 -2.83 12.51
CA ALA A 37 2.01 -1.80 11.49
C ALA A 37 2.80 -2.34 10.29
N CYS A 38 3.90 -3.08 10.53
CA CYS A 38 4.68 -3.73 9.47
C CYS A 38 3.86 -4.77 8.70
N SER A 39 3.04 -5.55 9.39
CA SER A 39 2.15 -6.57 8.78
C SER A 39 1.03 -5.93 7.98
N SER A 40 0.43 -4.85 8.48
CA SER A 40 -0.63 -4.13 7.76
C SER A 40 -0.10 -3.44 6.51
N GLY A 41 1.15 -2.94 6.54
CA GLY A 41 1.84 -2.41 5.37
C GLY A 41 2.14 -3.48 4.34
N SER A 42 2.76 -4.59 4.75
CA SER A 42 3.10 -5.69 3.84
C SER A 42 1.88 -6.37 3.21
N LEU A 43 0.76 -6.48 3.94
CA LEU A 43 -0.51 -6.96 3.39
C LEU A 43 -1.09 -6.02 2.32
N GLN A 44 -1.05 -4.70 2.53
CA GLN A 44 -1.52 -3.73 1.53
C GLN A 44 -0.61 -3.70 0.29
N ASP A 45 0.71 -3.83 0.47
CA ASP A 45 1.66 -3.89 -0.64
C ASP A 45 1.58 -5.23 -1.41
N ALA A 46 1.29 -6.34 -0.73
CA ALA A 46 1.02 -7.64 -1.35
C ALA A 46 -0.31 -7.64 -2.14
N GLU A 47 -1.37 -7.03 -1.58
CA GLU A 47 -2.64 -6.84 -2.31
C GLU A 47 -2.42 -5.99 -3.56
N PHE A 48 -1.70 -4.87 -3.45
CA PHE A 48 -1.37 -4.02 -4.58
C PHE A 48 -0.61 -4.78 -5.67
N SER A 49 0.40 -5.56 -5.29
CA SER A 49 1.18 -6.39 -6.22
C SER A 49 0.34 -7.51 -6.89
N ALA A 50 -0.73 -7.97 -6.24
CA ALA A 50 -1.70 -8.88 -6.84
C ALA A 50 -2.64 -8.15 -7.83
N GLN A 51 -3.11 -6.94 -7.49
CA GLN A 51 -3.93 -6.11 -8.37
C GLN A 51 -3.15 -5.67 -9.62
N MET A 52 -1.90 -5.22 -9.48
CA MET A 52 -1.04 -4.80 -10.60
C MET A 52 -0.82 -5.93 -11.62
N ARG A 53 -0.57 -7.16 -11.17
CA ARG A 53 -0.48 -8.33 -12.08
C ARG A 53 -1.79 -8.63 -12.82
N ARG A 54 -2.95 -8.41 -12.17
CA ARG A 54 -4.27 -8.52 -12.85
C ARG A 54 -4.47 -7.42 -13.90
N ILE A 55 -4.09 -6.18 -13.59
CA ILE A 55 -4.11 -5.05 -14.52
C ILE A 55 -3.22 -5.34 -15.73
N GLU A 56 -1.98 -5.80 -15.52
CA GLU A 56 -1.04 -6.17 -16.58
C GLU A 56 -1.61 -7.27 -17.49
N ALA A 57 -2.20 -8.32 -16.91
CA ALA A 57 -2.86 -9.39 -17.67
C ALA A 57 -4.07 -8.88 -18.48
N ALA A 58 -4.94 -8.07 -17.87
CA ALA A 58 -6.09 -7.48 -18.55
C ALA A 58 -5.68 -6.55 -19.71
N LEU A 59 -4.59 -5.80 -19.54
CA LEU A 59 -4.03 -4.93 -20.59
C LEU A 59 -3.45 -5.69 -21.80
N GLN A 60 -3.11 -6.98 -21.68
CA GLN A 60 -2.65 -7.77 -22.82
C GLN A 60 -3.78 -8.02 -23.83
N GLY A 61 -4.99 -8.30 -23.34
CA GLY A 61 -6.19 -8.54 -24.17
C GLY A 61 -6.99 -7.28 -24.53
N ALA A 62 -6.77 -6.16 -23.84
CA ALA A 62 -7.57 -4.94 -24.01
C ALA A 62 -7.36 -4.24 -25.39
N PRO A 63 -8.37 -3.54 -25.93
CA PRO A 63 -8.22 -2.78 -27.17
C PRO A 63 -7.28 -1.57 -27.01
N LYS A 64 -6.67 -1.13 -28.11
CA LYS A 64 -5.57 -0.14 -28.13
C LYS A 64 -5.83 1.13 -27.29
N HIS A 65 -7.03 1.68 -27.34
CA HIS A 65 -7.38 2.92 -26.61
C HIS A 65 -7.44 2.70 -25.09
N ILE A 66 -7.99 1.56 -24.64
CA ILE A 66 -7.95 1.13 -23.22
C ILE A 66 -6.51 0.90 -22.80
N ARG A 67 -5.72 0.21 -23.63
CA ARG A 67 -4.30 -0.08 -23.36
C ARG A 67 -3.48 1.18 -23.10
N ILE A 68 -3.52 2.17 -23.98
CA ILE A 68 -2.73 3.41 -23.84
C ILE A 68 -3.00 4.06 -22.47
N ARG A 69 -4.27 4.30 -22.14
CA ARG A 69 -4.67 4.95 -20.90
C ARG A 69 -4.37 4.09 -19.67
N GLY A 70 -4.68 2.80 -19.74
CA GLY A 70 -4.45 1.85 -18.65
C GLY A 70 -2.97 1.64 -18.36
N THR A 71 -2.09 1.64 -19.37
CA THR A 71 -0.64 1.59 -19.16
C THR A 71 -0.11 2.85 -18.47
N ALA A 72 -0.62 4.04 -18.82
CA ALA A 72 -0.21 5.28 -18.17
C ALA A 72 -0.61 5.30 -16.68
N TRP A 73 -1.84 4.89 -16.36
CA TRP A 73 -2.29 4.75 -14.97
C TRP A 73 -1.56 3.64 -14.21
N ALA A 74 -1.32 2.48 -14.82
CA ALA A 74 -0.55 1.39 -14.21
C ALA A 74 0.89 1.82 -13.88
N GLN A 75 1.56 2.51 -14.80
CA GLN A 75 2.88 3.10 -14.55
C GLN A 75 2.84 4.11 -13.39
N ARG A 76 1.83 4.99 -13.35
CA ARG A 76 1.67 5.97 -12.26
C ARG A 76 1.50 5.29 -10.90
N LEU A 77 0.67 4.25 -10.83
CA LEU A 77 0.46 3.49 -9.59
C LEU A 77 1.74 2.73 -9.18
N GLY A 78 2.49 2.18 -10.14
CA GLY A 78 3.78 1.54 -9.91
C GLY A 78 4.81 2.46 -9.25
N LEU A 79 4.89 3.74 -9.65
CA LEU A 79 5.75 4.74 -8.99
C LEU A 79 5.40 4.96 -7.52
N LEU A 80 4.16 4.68 -7.12
CA LEU A 80 3.64 4.84 -5.76
C LEU A 80 3.71 3.55 -4.92
N ALA A 81 4.33 2.50 -5.44
CA ALA A 81 4.64 1.28 -4.69
C ALA A 81 5.53 1.56 -3.46
N SER A 82 6.40 2.56 -3.53
CA SER A 82 7.38 2.92 -2.48
C SER A 82 6.80 3.75 -1.32
N VAL A 83 5.55 4.20 -1.40
CA VAL A 83 4.93 5.09 -0.42
C VAL A 83 4.72 4.37 0.91
N ARG A 84 5.25 4.94 2.00
CA ARG A 84 5.19 4.34 3.36
C ARG A 84 3.95 4.72 4.17
N GLN A 85 3.30 5.84 3.85
CA GLN A 85 2.12 6.34 4.59
C GLN A 85 0.90 5.43 4.35
N SER A 86 0.13 5.16 5.40
CA SER A 86 -0.88 4.10 5.42
C SER A 86 -2.14 4.48 4.64
N GLU A 87 -2.43 5.77 4.61
CA GLU A 87 -3.54 6.44 3.96
C GLU A 87 -3.37 6.31 2.44
N PHE A 88 -2.22 6.77 1.93
CA PHE A 88 -1.87 6.68 0.51
C PHE A 88 -1.75 5.24 0.01
N ARG A 89 -1.37 4.27 0.85
CA ARG A 89 -1.40 2.84 0.48
C ARG A 89 -2.83 2.32 0.26
N ARG A 90 -3.76 2.66 1.16
CA ARG A 90 -5.19 2.33 0.99
C ARG A 90 -5.77 2.98 -0.27
N ASP A 91 -5.47 4.26 -0.49
CA ASP A 91 -5.98 4.99 -1.66
C ASP A 91 -5.38 4.44 -2.96
N ARG A 92 -4.07 4.17 -3.01
CA ARG A 92 -3.39 3.50 -4.14
C ARG A 92 -4.04 2.16 -4.48
N ASN A 93 -4.39 1.34 -3.48
CA ASN A 93 -5.06 0.06 -3.70
C ASN A 93 -6.50 0.23 -4.23
N LEU A 94 -7.24 1.24 -3.77
CA LEU A 94 -8.57 1.55 -4.32
C LEU A 94 -8.47 2.08 -5.76
N HIS A 95 -7.45 2.89 -6.09
CA HIS A 95 -7.18 3.32 -7.46
C HIS A 95 -6.83 2.12 -8.36
N ALA A 96 -6.01 1.17 -7.90
CA ALA A 96 -5.72 -0.04 -8.67
C ALA A 96 -6.96 -0.94 -8.87
N GLU A 97 -7.84 -1.03 -7.88
CA GLU A 97 -9.13 -1.73 -8.01
C GLU A 97 -10.06 -1.03 -9.03
N LEU A 98 -10.13 0.31 -9.02
CA LEU A 98 -10.87 1.09 -10.01
C LEU A 98 -10.29 0.93 -11.43
N LEU A 99 -8.96 0.96 -11.57
CA LEU A 99 -8.29 0.79 -12.85
C LEU A 99 -8.63 -0.55 -13.49
N LEU A 100 -8.63 -1.60 -12.67
CA LEU A 100 -8.97 -2.94 -13.13
C LEU A 100 -10.43 -3.02 -13.62
N GLN A 101 -11.39 -2.43 -12.89
CA GLN A 101 -12.78 -2.30 -13.35
C GLN A 101 -12.87 -1.50 -14.66
N CYS A 102 -12.16 -0.37 -14.80
CA CYS A 102 -12.18 0.43 -16.02
C CYS A 102 -11.65 -0.34 -17.25
N ILE A 103 -10.73 -1.28 -17.04
CA ILE A 103 -10.19 -2.14 -18.10
C ILE A 103 -11.11 -3.34 -18.38
N GLU A 104 -11.65 -3.99 -17.35
CA GLU A 104 -12.55 -5.15 -17.45
C GLU A 104 -13.91 -4.75 -18.08
N ASP A 105 -14.52 -3.63 -17.65
CA ASP A 105 -15.80 -3.12 -18.16
C ASP A 105 -15.66 -2.21 -19.40
N GLY A 106 -14.45 -1.74 -19.71
CA GLY A 106 -14.18 -0.74 -20.76
C GLY A 106 -14.74 0.66 -20.47
N ARG A 107 -15.27 0.90 -19.27
CA ARG A 107 -15.92 2.16 -18.85
C ARG A 107 -14.99 2.93 -17.92
N TRP A 108 -14.54 4.09 -18.37
CA TRP A 108 -13.70 4.98 -17.55
C TRP A 108 -14.56 5.89 -16.69
N GLU A 109 -14.30 5.89 -15.39
CA GLU A 109 -14.92 6.80 -14.41
C GLU A 109 -13.87 7.75 -13.81
N GLU A 110 -14.31 8.89 -13.28
CA GLU A 110 -13.43 9.86 -12.63
C GLU A 110 -12.77 9.26 -11.37
N PRO A 111 -11.45 9.43 -11.15
CA PRO A 111 -10.50 10.30 -11.87
C PRO A 111 -9.75 9.66 -13.05
N MET A 112 -10.08 8.43 -13.44
CA MET A 112 -9.40 7.69 -14.51
C MET A 112 -9.97 7.96 -15.92
N ASP A 113 -10.97 8.83 -16.03
CA ASP A 113 -11.45 9.41 -17.29
C ASP A 113 -10.38 10.26 -18.00
N LYS A 114 -9.43 10.79 -17.23
CA LYS A 114 -8.33 11.66 -17.67
C LYS A 114 -6.97 10.95 -17.61
N HIS A 115 -5.93 11.63 -18.09
CA HIS A 115 -4.54 11.20 -17.90
C HIS A 115 -4.17 11.28 -16.40
N PRO A 116 -3.32 10.37 -15.86
CA PRO A 116 -2.85 10.49 -14.49
C PRO A 116 -2.17 11.86 -14.24
N PRO A 117 -2.46 12.52 -13.11
CA PRO A 117 -1.93 13.85 -12.82
C PRO A 117 -0.46 13.82 -12.39
N GLU A 118 0.27 14.90 -12.71
CA GLU A 118 1.62 15.17 -12.21
C GLU A 118 1.57 15.71 -10.79
N GLY A 119 1.42 14.80 -9.82
CA GLY A 119 1.31 15.17 -8.40
C GLY A 119 0.90 13.99 -7.50
N PRO A 120 0.60 14.24 -6.21
CA PRO A 120 -0.02 13.24 -5.36
C PRO A 120 -1.32 12.70 -6.00
N LEU A 121 -1.67 11.43 -5.73
CA LEU A 121 -2.94 10.89 -6.21
C LEU A 121 -4.10 11.75 -5.68
N PRO A 122 -5.08 12.12 -6.51
CA PRO A 122 -6.31 12.70 -6.02
C PRO A 122 -7.05 11.65 -5.19
N CYS A 123 -7.68 12.07 -4.09
CA CYS A 123 -8.61 11.22 -3.36
C CYS A 123 -9.74 10.80 -4.30
N LEU A 124 -10.13 9.52 -4.27
CA LEU A 124 -11.29 9.06 -5.04
C LEU A 124 -12.57 9.75 -4.56
N PRO A 125 -13.52 10.09 -5.46
CA PRO A 125 -14.84 10.57 -5.06
C PRO A 125 -15.49 9.60 -4.07
N ALA A 126 -16.12 10.12 -3.01
CA ALA A 126 -16.62 9.30 -1.91
C ALA A 126 -17.58 8.18 -2.37
N HIS A 127 -18.41 8.45 -3.39
CA HIS A 127 -19.33 7.46 -3.96
C HIS A 127 -18.58 6.30 -4.66
N VAL A 128 -17.50 6.57 -5.39
CA VAL A 128 -16.63 5.56 -6.02
C VAL A 128 -15.94 4.73 -4.94
N ALA A 129 -15.33 5.38 -3.94
CA ALA A 129 -14.65 4.70 -2.84
C ALA A 129 -15.61 3.81 -2.02
N CYS A 130 -16.84 4.26 -1.76
CA CYS A 130 -17.87 3.46 -1.10
C CYS A 130 -18.30 2.26 -1.96
N ARG A 131 -18.49 2.43 -3.27
CA ARG A 131 -18.86 1.34 -4.19
C ARG A 131 -17.79 0.26 -4.25
N LEU A 132 -16.52 0.64 -4.44
CA LEU A 132 -15.37 -0.28 -4.47
C LEU A 132 -15.25 -1.07 -3.15
N ARG A 133 -15.30 -0.37 -2.01
CA ARG A 133 -15.24 -1.02 -0.68
C ARG A 133 -16.37 -2.03 -0.49
N ARG A 134 -17.59 -1.69 -0.92
CA ARG A 134 -18.74 -2.59 -0.85
C ARG A 134 -18.54 -3.83 -1.74
N GLN A 135 -18.14 -3.66 -2.99
CA GLN A 135 -17.86 -4.77 -3.92
C GLN A 135 -16.74 -5.69 -3.40
N LYS A 136 -15.70 -5.13 -2.77
CA LYS A 136 -14.61 -5.90 -2.15
C LYS A 136 -15.08 -6.74 -0.97
N THR A 137 -16.00 -6.23 -0.15
CA THR A 137 -16.67 -7.00 0.91
C THR A 137 -17.53 -8.12 0.32
N GLU A 138 -18.44 -7.79 -0.61
CA GLU A 138 -19.32 -8.77 -1.30
C GLU A 138 -18.49 -9.91 -1.93
N ARG A 139 -17.38 -9.59 -2.59
CA ARG A 139 -16.47 -10.59 -3.19
C ARG A 139 -15.78 -11.48 -2.16
N THR A 140 -15.46 -10.93 -0.98
CA THR A 140 -14.83 -11.68 0.12
C THR A 140 -15.84 -12.62 0.79
N ASP A 141 -17.09 -12.18 0.97
CA ASP A 141 -18.13 -13.00 1.57
C ASP A 141 -18.59 -14.13 0.63
N LEU A 142 -18.62 -13.89 -0.69
CA LEU A 142 -18.81 -14.97 -1.68
C LEU A 142 -17.71 -16.05 -1.59
N VAL A 143 -16.44 -15.65 -1.47
CA VAL A 143 -15.33 -16.60 -1.29
C VAL A 143 -15.48 -17.42 0.00
N ARG A 144 -15.96 -16.81 1.09
CA ARG A 144 -16.25 -17.51 2.35
C ARG A 144 -17.41 -18.50 2.21
N HIS A 145 -18.51 -18.11 1.55
CA HIS A 145 -19.65 -19.00 1.35
C HIS A 145 -19.32 -20.20 0.44
N VAL A 146 -18.61 -19.98 -0.68
CA VAL A 146 -18.14 -21.08 -1.54
C VAL A 146 -17.11 -21.96 -0.81
N GLY A 147 -16.23 -21.35 -0.01
CA GLY A 147 -15.24 -22.05 0.81
C GLY A 147 -15.82 -22.91 1.96
N LEU A 148 -17.10 -22.78 2.27
CA LEU A 148 -17.82 -23.64 3.23
C LEU A 148 -18.72 -24.69 2.56
N ALA A 149 -19.07 -24.51 1.28
CA ALA A 149 -19.98 -25.41 0.57
C ALA A 149 -19.31 -26.73 0.10
N TRP A 150 -17.98 -26.73 -0.08
CA TRP A 150 -17.25 -27.87 -0.68
C TRP A 150 -16.85 -28.98 0.32
N THR A 151 -16.90 -28.74 1.63
CA THR A 151 -16.45 -29.72 2.65
C THR A 151 -17.52 -30.68 3.14
N SER A 152 -18.78 -30.56 2.68
CA SER A 152 -19.91 -31.34 3.19
C SER A 152 -20.36 -32.52 2.31
N SER A 153 -19.60 -32.88 1.27
CA SER A 153 -19.98 -33.90 0.27
C SER A 153 -19.07 -35.15 0.23
N ALA A 154 -18.33 -35.42 1.30
CA ALA A 154 -17.48 -36.61 1.44
C ALA A 154 -17.87 -37.42 2.68
N GLY A 155 -18.96 -38.20 2.59
CA GLY A 155 -19.49 -38.95 3.74
C GLY A 155 -20.79 -39.71 3.48
N SER A 156 -20.73 -40.76 2.65
CA SER A 156 -21.69 -41.88 2.62
C SER A 156 -20.99 -43.09 2.01
#